data_AF-A0A937HSM7-F1
#
_entry.id   AF-A0A937HSM7-F1
#
_cell.length_a   1.000
_cell.length_b   1.000
_cell.length_c   1.000
_cell.angle_alpha   90.00
_cell.angle_beta   90.00
_cell.angle_gamma   90.00
#
_symmetry.space_group_name_H-M   'P 1'
#
loop_
_entity.id
_entity.type
_entity.pdbx_description
1 polymer ?
#
loop_
_entity_poly.entity_id
_entity_poly.type
_entity_poly.pdbx_seq_one_letter_code
_entity_poly.pdbx_strand_id
1 'polypeptide(L)'
;MARPVSASSSCVRTISASEAGLSADGRHRWWLTRRWGDGERSLLFIGLNPSRADGIRDDPTLRRLIGFGRAWGYDALVVVNLFARMSPSPAALLRSRDPIGSRCDAELLRWSRHWAVTADWDLWCGWGNGGRRAQRDIQVAELLQPLVAERARRVPHHAGPLALGLTGSHQPLHPLYAPRTLQLEPFSWAGIGAIRHPEKTLTAVRPR
;
A
#
# COMPACT_ATOMS: atom_id res chain seq x y z
N MET A 1 -10.00 21.51 -30.08
CA MET A 1 -11.30 20.83 -30.23
C MET A 1 -11.39 19.74 -29.16
N ALA A 2 -12.22 19.94 -28.14
CA ALA A 2 -12.37 19.01 -27.03
C ALA A 2 -13.43 17.95 -27.39
N ARG A 3 -13.08 16.67 -27.27
CA ARG A 3 -14.04 15.56 -27.39
C ARG A 3 -14.71 15.34 -26.03
N PRO A 4 -16.05 15.23 -25.95
CA PRO A 4 -16.71 14.92 -24.69
C PRO A 4 -16.47 13.44 -24.36
N VAL A 5 -16.07 13.17 -23.12
CA VAL A 5 -16.02 11.81 -22.57
C VAL A 5 -17.43 11.44 -22.13
N SER A 6 -18.04 10.48 -22.82
CA SER A 6 -19.33 9.90 -22.46
C SER A 6 -19.22 9.20 -21.10
N ALA A 7 -20.02 9.63 -20.13
CA ALA A 7 -20.18 8.94 -18.86
C ALA A 7 -20.91 7.62 -19.12
N SER A 8 -20.15 6.52 -19.19
CA SER A 8 -20.74 5.19 -19.32
C SER A 8 -21.30 4.74 -17.97
N SER A 9 -22.54 4.28 -18.00
CA SER A 9 -23.33 3.82 -16.86
C SER A 9 -22.56 2.77 -16.03
N SER A 10 -22.33 3.07 -14.75
CA SER A 10 -21.69 2.19 -13.79
C SER A 10 -22.58 0.97 -13.51
N CYS A 11 -22.45 -0.09 -14.32
CA CYS A 11 -22.88 -1.41 -13.91
C CYS A 11 -22.05 -1.81 -12.67
N VAL A 12 -22.71 -1.98 -11.52
CA VAL A 12 -22.06 -2.45 -10.30
C VAL A 12 -21.62 -3.90 -10.54
N ARG A 13 -20.36 -4.10 -10.95
CA ARG A 13 -19.81 -5.44 -11.15
C ARG A 13 -19.72 -6.15 -9.79
N THR A 14 -20.26 -7.36 -9.67
CA THR A 14 -20.17 -8.18 -8.46
C THR A 14 -18.75 -8.70 -8.28
N ILE A 15 -18.34 -9.03 -7.04
CA ILE A 15 -17.05 -9.69 -6.79
C ILE A 15 -17.13 -11.10 -7.41
N SER A 16 -16.25 -11.39 -8.37
CA SER A 16 -16.21 -12.67 -9.11
C SER A 16 -15.23 -13.68 -8.51
N ALA A 17 -14.20 -13.22 -7.79
CA ALA A 17 -13.27 -14.08 -7.05
C ALA A 17 -12.77 -13.41 -5.77
N SER A 18 -12.53 -14.22 -4.74
CA SER A 18 -12.17 -13.78 -3.40
C SER A 18 -11.35 -14.84 -2.67
N GLU A 19 -10.11 -14.50 -2.29
CA GLU A 19 -9.22 -15.40 -1.55
C GLU A 19 -8.50 -14.67 -0.42
N ALA A 20 -7.98 -15.42 0.55
CA ALA A 20 -7.13 -14.88 1.62
C ALA A 20 -6.14 -15.92 2.14
N GLY A 21 -4.91 -15.49 2.43
CA GLY A 21 -3.90 -16.28 3.12
C GLY A 21 -3.94 -16.02 4.62
N LEU A 22 -4.34 -17.01 5.41
CA LEU A 22 -4.49 -16.92 6.87
C LEU A 22 -3.55 -17.89 7.59
N SER A 23 -3.13 -17.53 8.80
CA SER A 23 -2.51 -18.48 9.73
C SER A 23 -3.53 -19.54 10.16
N ALA A 24 -3.04 -20.74 10.54
CA ALA A 24 -3.89 -21.84 10.97
C ALA A 24 -4.75 -21.50 12.21
N ASP A 25 -4.24 -20.62 13.07
CA ASP A 25 -4.96 -20.12 14.25
C ASP A 25 -5.91 -18.93 13.97
N GLY A 26 -5.97 -18.48 12.71
CA GLY A 26 -6.81 -17.36 12.26
C GLY A 26 -6.43 -16.00 12.85
N ARG A 27 -5.27 -15.87 13.51
CA ARG A 27 -4.84 -14.61 14.15
C ARG A 27 -4.13 -13.67 13.19
N HIS A 28 -3.60 -14.18 12.09
CA HIS A 28 -2.86 -13.41 11.10
C HIS A 28 -3.43 -13.61 9.71
N ARG A 29 -3.49 -12.52 8.93
CA ARG A 29 -3.80 -12.54 7.50
C ARG A 29 -2.65 -11.93 6.73
N TRP A 30 -2.00 -12.74 5.91
CA TRP A 30 -0.83 -12.30 5.14
C TRP A 30 -1.24 -11.53 3.88
N TRP A 31 -2.32 -11.96 3.23
CA TRP A 31 -2.86 -11.29 2.06
C TRP A 31 -4.36 -11.57 1.87
N LEU A 32 -5.01 -10.74 1.06
CA LEU A 32 -6.39 -10.91 0.61
C LEU A 32 -6.50 -10.45 -0.85
N THR A 33 -7.28 -11.15 -1.67
CA THR A 33 -7.58 -10.74 -3.05
C THR A 33 -9.07 -10.53 -3.27
N ARG A 34 -9.39 -9.62 -4.18
CA ARG A 34 -10.75 -9.37 -4.70
C ARG A 34 -10.66 -9.12 -6.19
N ARG A 35 -11.52 -9.76 -6.97
CA ARG A 35 -11.69 -9.48 -8.40
C ARG A 35 -13.13 -9.10 -8.67
N TRP A 36 -13.35 -8.10 -9.50
CA TRP A 36 -14.69 -7.66 -9.94
C TRP A 36 -14.74 -7.31 -11.43
N GLY A 37 -13.64 -7.46 -12.16
CA GLY A 37 -13.61 -7.27 -13.60
C GLY A 37 -12.77 -8.32 -14.29
N ASP A 38 -12.95 -8.43 -15.60
CA ASP A 38 -12.27 -9.44 -16.44
C ASP A 38 -10.96 -8.93 -17.04
N GLY A 39 -10.65 -7.63 -16.88
CA GLY A 39 -9.39 -7.05 -17.32
C GLY A 39 -8.21 -7.38 -16.40
N GLU A 40 -7.05 -6.82 -16.73
CA GLU A 40 -5.78 -7.14 -16.08
C GLU A 40 -5.34 -6.07 -15.07
N ARG A 41 -6.00 -4.91 -15.06
CA ARG A 41 -5.64 -3.78 -14.21
C ARG A 41 -5.84 -4.12 -12.75
N SER A 42 -4.74 -4.14 -11.99
CA SER A 42 -4.77 -4.58 -10.59
C SER A 42 -4.11 -3.57 -9.65
N LEU A 43 -4.71 -3.39 -8.47
CA LEU A 43 -4.11 -2.62 -7.38
C LEU A 43 -3.50 -3.55 -6.34
N LEU A 44 -2.23 -3.35 -6.03
CA LEU A 44 -1.61 -3.88 -4.82
C LEU A 44 -1.66 -2.79 -3.74
N PHE A 45 -2.44 -3.02 -2.69
CA PHE A 45 -2.55 -2.12 -1.54
C PHE A 45 -1.70 -2.60 -0.36
N ILE A 46 -0.89 -1.71 0.21
CA ILE A 46 -0.17 -1.91 1.47
C ILE A 46 -0.86 -1.09 2.58
N GLY A 47 -1.58 -1.79 3.45
CA GLY A 47 -2.23 -1.23 4.64
C GLY A 47 -1.41 -1.39 5.91
N LEU A 48 -1.96 -0.92 7.05
CA LEU A 48 -1.31 -1.04 8.35
C LEU A 48 -1.39 -2.47 8.90
N ASN A 49 -2.60 -2.93 9.17
CA ASN A 49 -2.88 -4.27 9.66
C ASN A 49 -4.25 -4.74 9.16
N PRO A 50 -4.44 -6.05 8.93
CA PRO A 50 -5.72 -6.61 8.59
C PRO A 50 -6.77 -6.26 9.63
N SER A 51 -7.94 -5.87 9.15
CA SER A 51 -9.17 -5.92 9.93
C SER A 51 -9.77 -7.34 9.83
N ARG A 52 -11.01 -7.56 10.30
CA ARG A 52 -11.67 -8.88 10.36
C ARG A 52 -12.23 -9.40 9.02
N ALA A 53 -11.96 -8.76 7.88
CA ALA A 53 -12.43 -9.30 6.61
C ALA A 53 -11.81 -10.70 6.35
N ASP A 54 -12.68 -11.70 6.29
CA ASP A 54 -12.38 -13.12 6.34
C ASP A 54 -12.64 -13.79 4.99
N GLY A 55 -12.17 -13.20 3.88
CA GLY A 55 -12.42 -13.74 2.53
C GLY A 55 -13.89 -13.76 2.09
N ILE A 56 -14.87 -13.67 3.00
CA ILE A 56 -16.30 -13.76 2.75
C ILE A 56 -16.97 -12.42 3.05
N ARG A 57 -16.61 -11.75 4.16
CA ARG A 57 -17.20 -10.47 4.56
C ARG A 57 -16.23 -9.31 4.37
N ASP A 58 -16.67 -8.29 3.64
CA ASP A 58 -15.87 -7.08 3.44
C ASP A 58 -16.06 -6.09 4.60
N ASP A 59 -14.96 -5.74 5.25
CA ASP A 59 -14.93 -4.71 6.29
C ASP A 59 -15.01 -3.27 5.69
N PRO A 60 -15.24 -2.22 6.51
CA PRO A 60 -15.32 -0.84 6.00
C PRO A 60 -14.10 -0.40 5.20
N THR A 61 -12.89 -0.82 5.57
CA THR A 61 -11.67 -0.50 4.84
C THR A 61 -11.68 -1.17 3.48
N LEU A 62 -11.96 -2.47 3.40
CA LEU A 62 -11.99 -3.21 2.14
C LEU A 62 -13.05 -2.68 1.18
N ARG A 63 -14.26 -2.37 1.67
CA ARG A 63 -15.30 -1.70 0.85
C ARG A 63 -14.82 -0.35 0.32
N ARG A 64 -14.04 0.40 1.11
CA ARG A 64 -13.46 1.67 0.70
C ARG A 64 -12.41 1.48 -0.40
N LEU A 65 -11.53 0.49 -0.27
CA LEU A 65 -10.52 0.13 -1.26
C LEU A 65 -11.17 -0.30 -2.58
N ILE A 66 -12.16 -1.19 -2.54
CA ILE A 66 -12.91 -1.64 -3.72
C ILE A 66 -13.60 -0.44 -4.41
N GLY A 67 -14.20 0.45 -3.62
CA GLY A 67 -14.84 1.66 -4.16
C GLY A 67 -13.87 2.56 -4.92
N PHE A 68 -12.66 2.79 -4.39
CA PHE A 68 -11.61 3.52 -5.10
C PHE A 68 -11.13 2.76 -6.35
N GLY A 69 -10.81 1.47 -6.21
CA GLY A 69 -10.34 0.65 -7.33
C GLY A 69 -11.30 0.64 -8.51
N ARG A 70 -12.61 0.52 -8.25
CA ARG A 70 -13.65 0.64 -9.29
C ARG A 70 -13.70 2.02 -9.92
N ALA A 71 -13.66 3.08 -9.11
CA ALA A 71 -13.71 4.45 -9.60
C ALA A 71 -12.50 4.80 -10.49
N TRP A 72 -11.34 4.19 -10.24
CA TRP A 72 -10.12 4.37 -11.03
C TRP A 72 -9.98 3.37 -12.20
N GLY A 73 -10.98 2.50 -12.41
CA GLY A 73 -11.00 1.57 -13.55
C GLY A 73 -10.10 0.34 -13.39
N TYR A 74 -9.80 -0.09 -12.18
CA TYR A 74 -9.15 -1.39 -11.92
C TYR A 74 -10.18 -2.52 -11.90
N ASP A 75 -9.70 -3.74 -12.13
CA ASP A 75 -10.48 -4.98 -12.18
C ASP A 75 -10.25 -5.86 -10.95
N ALA A 76 -9.12 -5.69 -10.25
CA ALA A 76 -8.76 -6.47 -9.09
C ALA A 76 -7.98 -5.68 -8.03
N LEU A 77 -7.99 -6.21 -6.81
CA LEU A 77 -7.29 -5.71 -5.64
C LEU A 77 -6.59 -6.85 -4.92
N VAL A 78 -5.33 -6.63 -4.59
CA VAL A 78 -4.56 -7.42 -3.62
C VAL A 78 -4.27 -6.54 -2.43
N VAL A 79 -4.52 -7.04 -1.22
CA VAL A 79 -4.25 -6.34 0.04
C VAL A 79 -3.20 -7.10 0.83
N VAL A 80 -2.07 -6.46 1.05
CA VAL A 80 -1.05 -6.85 2.03
C VAL A 80 -0.94 -5.76 3.09
N ASN A 81 -0.23 -6.04 4.19
CA ASN A 81 -0.14 -5.09 5.31
C ASN A 81 1.27 -5.08 5.90
N LEU A 82 1.61 -3.99 6.58
CA LEU A 82 2.85 -3.89 7.35
C LEU A 82 2.94 -4.92 8.48
N PHE A 83 1.80 -5.25 9.08
CA PHE A 83 1.63 -6.22 10.16
C PHE A 83 0.51 -7.21 9.80
N ALA A 84 0.68 -8.52 9.97
CA ALA A 84 -0.38 -9.49 9.61
C ALA A 84 -1.40 -9.72 10.72
N ARG A 85 -1.17 -9.26 11.97
CA ARG A 85 -2.11 -9.48 13.08
C ARG A 85 -3.48 -8.86 12.78
N MET A 86 -4.51 -9.71 12.76
CA MET A 86 -5.88 -9.29 12.49
C MET A 86 -6.50 -8.57 13.70
N SER A 87 -6.97 -7.34 13.47
CA SER A 87 -7.72 -6.55 14.44
C SER A 87 -8.36 -5.32 13.79
N PRO A 88 -9.62 -4.97 14.10
CA PRO A 88 -10.20 -3.70 13.65
C PRO A 88 -9.57 -2.49 14.36
N SER A 89 -8.91 -2.70 15.51
CA SER A 89 -8.21 -1.66 16.26
C SER A 89 -6.69 -1.82 16.12
N PRO A 90 -5.98 -0.84 15.54
CA PRO A 90 -4.52 -0.84 15.46
C PRO A 90 -3.83 -0.89 16.83
N ALA A 91 -4.51 -0.44 17.90
CA ALA A 91 -4.00 -0.56 19.26
C ALA A 91 -3.75 -2.01 19.69
N ALA A 92 -4.43 -2.99 19.07
CA ALA A 92 -4.18 -4.41 19.33
C ALA A 92 -2.77 -4.85 18.93
N LEU A 93 -2.14 -4.16 17.98
CA LEU A 93 -0.74 -4.40 17.65
C LEU A 93 0.13 -4.21 18.90
N LEU A 94 -0.22 -3.30 19.84
CA LEU A 94 0.60 -2.97 21.05
C LEU A 94 0.66 -4.14 22.01
N ARG A 95 -0.38 -4.98 21.98
CA ARG A 95 -0.55 -6.12 22.87
C ARG A 95 -0.19 -7.44 22.18
N SER A 96 0.19 -7.41 20.91
CA SER A 96 0.58 -8.59 20.16
C SER A 96 2.06 -8.88 20.42
N ARG A 97 2.37 -10.11 20.87
CA ARG A 97 3.76 -10.60 20.95
C ARG A 97 4.39 -10.72 19.56
N ASP A 98 3.60 -11.15 18.58
CA ASP A 98 4.00 -11.25 17.17
C ASP A 98 3.00 -10.48 16.30
N PRO A 99 3.14 -9.15 16.16
CA PRO A 99 2.25 -8.35 15.31
C PRO A 99 2.52 -8.56 13.81
N ILE A 100 3.74 -8.92 13.43
CA ILE A 100 4.15 -9.09 12.03
C ILE A 100 3.61 -10.41 11.51
N GLY A 101 3.86 -11.54 12.17
CA GLY A 101 3.48 -12.87 11.69
C GLY A 101 4.53 -13.46 10.74
N SER A 102 4.79 -14.76 10.89
CA SER A 102 5.92 -15.47 10.27
C SER A 102 6.03 -15.36 8.74
N ARG A 103 4.91 -15.24 8.01
CA ARG A 103 4.88 -15.15 6.53
C ARG A 103 4.59 -13.75 6.00
N CYS A 104 4.41 -12.74 6.86
CA CYS A 104 3.99 -11.41 6.43
C CYS A 104 4.94 -10.81 5.39
N ASP A 105 6.24 -10.81 5.68
CA ASP A 105 7.25 -10.19 4.82
C ASP A 105 7.45 -10.99 3.53
N ALA A 106 7.38 -12.33 3.62
CA ALA A 106 7.48 -13.21 2.47
C ALA A 106 6.32 -13.01 1.49
N GLU A 107 5.09 -12.90 1.98
CA GLU A 107 3.91 -12.67 1.14
C GLU A 107 3.88 -11.23 0.60
N LEU A 108 4.24 -10.23 1.42
CA LEU A 108 4.40 -8.84 0.97
C LEU A 108 5.40 -8.79 -0.21
N LEU A 109 6.60 -9.36 -0.05
CA LEU A 109 7.60 -9.42 -1.11
C LEU A 109 7.13 -10.20 -2.33
N ARG A 110 6.41 -11.31 -2.15
CA ARG A 110 5.85 -12.10 -3.27
C ARG A 110 4.94 -11.24 -4.14
N TRP A 111 3.97 -10.54 -3.54
CA TRP A 111 3.05 -9.68 -4.28
C TRP A 111 3.75 -8.44 -4.87
N SER A 112 4.68 -7.84 -4.13
CA SER A 112 5.45 -6.69 -4.62
C SER A 112 6.40 -7.05 -5.78
N ARG A 113 6.95 -8.27 -5.82
CA ARG A 113 7.72 -8.76 -6.98
C ARG A 113 6.85 -8.86 -8.23
N HIS A 114 5.62 -9.35 -8.08
CA HIS A 114 4.68 -9.40 -9.19
C HIS A 114 4.37 -7.99 -9.71
N TRP A 115 4.06 -7.04 -8.82
CA TRP A 115 3.92 -5.63 -9.18
C TRP A 115 5.16 -5.06 -9.89
N ALA A 116 6.36 -5.40 -9.45
CA ALA A 116 7.59 -4.84 -10.02
C ALA A 116 7.80 -5.20 -11.51
N VAL A 117 7.23 -6.32 -11.97
CA VAL A 117 7.46 -6.84 -13.32
C VAL A 117 6.21 -6.82 -14.22
N THR A 118 5.05 -6.42 -13.68
CA THR A 118 3.77 -6.39 -14.42
C THR A 118 3.31 -4.95 -14.66
N ALA A 119 3.11 -4.58 -15.92
CA ALA A 119 2.79 -3.21 -16.33
C ALA A 119 1.44 -2.73 -15.80
N ASP A 120 0.39 -3.57 -15.89
CA ASP A 120 -0.99 -3.25 -15.48
C ASP A 120 -1.25 -3.26 -13.97
N TRP A 121 -0.19 -3.34 -13.17
CA TRP A 121 -0.27 -3.34 -11.71
C TRP A 121 0.26 -2.03 -11.15
N ASP A 122 -0.49 -1.43 -10.22
CA ASP A 122 -0.06 -0.27 -9.45
C ASP A 122 0.02 -0.57 -7.96
N LEU A 123 0.96 0.09 -7.28
CA LEU A 123 1.22 -0.09 -5.86
C LEU A 123 0.68 1.11 -5.08
N TRP A 124 -0.32 0.88 -4.25
CA TRP A 124 -0.95 1.89 -3.41
C TRP A 124 -0.59 1.70 -1.93
N CYS A 125 0.07 2.70 -1.36
CA CYS A 125 0.43 2.80 0.05
C CYS A 125 -0.64 3.55 0.85
N GLY A 126 -1.07 3.03 2.00
CA GLY A 126 -2.11 3.67 2.82
C GLY A 126 -2.17 3.22 4.27
N TRP A 127 -1.03 3.00 4.93
CA TRP A 127 -0.97 2.53 6.32
C TRP A 127 -1.14 3.62 7.40
N GLY A 128 -1.10 4.91 7.05
CA GLY A 128 -1.24 6.01 8.00
C GLY A 128 -0.14 6.07 9.07
N ASN A 129 -0.38 6.84 10.15
CA ASN A 129 0.67 7.09 11.16
C ASN A 129 1.16 5.85 11.91
N GLY A 130 0.37 4.77 11.93
CA GLY A 130 0.74 3.53 12.60
C GLY A 130 1.96 2.83 11.98
N GLY A 131 2.34 3.17 10.75
CA GLY A 131 3.48 2.54 10.08
C GLY A 131 4.82 2.79 10.77
N ARG A 132 5.00 3.96 11.41
CA ARG A 132 6.22 4.33 12.15
C ARG A 132 6.51 3.43 13.34
N ARG A 133 5.51 2.65 13.77
CA ARG A 133 5.64 1.77 14.91
C ARG A 133 6.76 0.77 14.68
N ALA A 134 7.68 0.69 15.63
CA ALA A 134 8.86 -0.16 15.54
C ALA A 134 9.64 0.04 14.21
N GLN A 135 9.54 1.24 13.62
CA GLN A 135 10.14 1.60 12.33
C GLN A 135 9.72 0.67 11.18
N ARG A 136 8.50 0.11 11.26
CA ARG A 136 8.04 -0.90 10.30
C ARG A 136 7.88 -0.34 8.89
N ASP A 137 7.46 0.91 8.77
CA ASP A 137 7.44 1.65 7.50
C ASP A 137 8.82 1.70 6.85
N ILE A 138 9.90 1.95 7.60
CA ILE A 138 11.27 1.99 7.11
C ILE A 138 11.74 0.58 6.68
N GLN A 139 11.52 -0.43 7.52
CA GLN A 139 11.89 -1.82 7.20
C GLN A 139 11.23 -2.30 5.90
N VAL A 140 9.93 -2.01 5.71
CA VAL A 140 9.23 -2.37 4.47
C VAL A 140 9.73 -1.54 3.29
N ALA A 141 10.09 -0.26 3.48
CA ALA A 141 10.69 0.55 2.43
C ALA A 141 11.99 -0.07 1.91
N GLU A 142 12.86 -0.53 2.82
CA GLU A 142 14.13 -1.20 2.49
C GLU A 142 13.89 -2.50 1.72
N LEU A 143 12.90 -3.30 2.12
CA LEU A 143 12.49 -4.50 1.40
C LEU A 143 11.99 -4.22 -0.03
N LEU A 144 11.30 -3.09 -0.23
CA LEU A 144 10.73 -2.70 -1.52
C LEU A 144 11.70 -1.95 -2.43
N GLN A 145 12.76 -1.34 -1.89
CA GLN A 145 13.69 -0.51 -2.66
C GLN A 145 14.27 -1.22 -3.90
N PRO A 146 14.74 -2.49 -3.83
CA PRO A 146 15.22 -3.20 -5.03
C PRO A 146 14.11 -3.41 -6.08
N LEU A 147 12.87 -3.59 -5.63
CA LEU A 147 11.70 -3.83 -6.49
C LEU A 147 11.24 -2.56 -7.20
N VAL A 148 11.33 -1.41 -6.52
CA VAL A 148 11.09 -0.09 -7.15
C VAL A 148 12.12 0.16 -8.25
N ALA A 149 13.40 -0.13 -7.98
CA ALA A 149 14.46 0.01 -8.97
C ALA A 149 14.28 -0.99 -10.14
N GLU A 150 13.82 -2.20 -9.88
CA GLU A 150 13.47 -3.17 -10.92
C GLU A 150 12.32 -2.70 -11.79
N ARG A 151 11.24 -2.17 -11.19
CA ARG A 151 10.09 -1.63 -11.93
C ARG A 151 10.50 -0.48 -12.85
N ALA A 152 11.36 0.42 -12.38
CA ALA A 152 11.90 1.51 -13.20
C ALA A 152 12.61 1.03 -14.47
N ARG A 153 13.24 -0.15 -14.42
CA ARG A 153 13.90 -0.75 -15.59
C ARG A 153 12.92 -1.49 -16.51
N ARG A 154 11.92 -2.17 -15.95
CA ARG A 154 11.02 -3.06 -16.72
C ARG A 154 9.75 -2.39 -17.23
N VAL A 155 9.31 -1.30 -16.60
CA VAL A 155 8.05 -0.60 -16.92
C VAL A 155 8.34 0.90 -17.09
N PRO A 156 8.81 1.35 -18.27
CA PRO A 156 9.42 2.68 -18.49
C PRO A 156 8.55 3.92 -18.25
N HIS A 157 7.27 3.75 -17.91
CA HIS A 157 6.32 4.83 -17.62
C HIS A 157 5.57 4.63 -16.29
N HIS A 158 6.12 3.84 -15.38
CA HIS A 158 5.49 3.61 -14.09
C HIS A 158 5.50 4.86 -13.20
N ALA A 159 4.44 5.05 -12.41
CA ALA A 159 4.33 6.16 -11.46
C ALA A 159 4.98 5.88 -10.09
N GLY A 160 5.75 4.78 -9.97
CA GLY A 160 6.33 4.34 -8.69
C GLY A 160 5.28 3.80 -7.71
N PRO A 161 5.62 3.71 -6.41
CA PRO A 161 4.63 3.62 -5.34
C PRO A 161 3.72 4.85 -5.35
N LEU A 162 2.46 4.67 -5.00
CA LEU A 162 1.43 5.70 -5.02
C LEU A 162 0.77 5.87 -3.64
N ALA A 163 0.20 7.04 -3.36
CA ALA A 163 -0.64 7.28 -2.20
C ALA A 163 -1.79 8.24 -2.52
N LEU A 164 -2.82 8.29 -1.67
CA LEU A 164 -3.89 9.30 -1.76
C LEU A 164 -3.46 10.69 -1.27
N GLY A 165 -2.22 10.84 -0.84
CA GLY A 165 -1.72 11.96 -0.07
C GLY A 165 -1.04 11.51 1.21
N LEU A 166 -0.60 12.47 2.01
CA LEU A 166 0.15 12.24 3.24
C LEU A 166 -0.60 12.77 4.45
N THR A 167 -0.41 12.13 5.59
CA THR A 167 -0.76 12.69 6.90
C THR A 167 0.18 13.84 7.26
N GLY A 168 -0.15 14.62 8.29
CA GLY A 168 0.76 15.65 8.84
C GLY A 168 2.10 15.08 9.37
N SER A 169 2.21 13.76 9.58
CA SER A 169 3.45 13.09 9.95
C SER A 169 4.19 12.48 8.74
N HIS A 170 3.85 12.90 7.51
CA HIS A 170 4.42 12.41 6.25
C HIS A 170 4.30 10.89 6.06
N GLN A 171 3.15 10.31 6.43
CA GLN A 171 2.83 8.90 6.20
C GLN A 171 1.69 8.79 5.18
N PRO A 172 1.64 7.75 4.33
CA PRO A 172 0.56 7.59 3.36
C PRO A 172 -0.82 7.60 4.02
N LEU A 173 -1.70 8.49 3.55
CA LEU A 173 -3.02 8.71 4.12
C LEU A 173 -3.86 7.42 4.05
N HIS A 174 -4.47 7.04 5.18
CA HIS A 174 -5.31 5.86 5.23
C HIS A 174 -6.64 6.10 4.45
N PRO A 175 -7.09 5.16 3.60
CA PRO A 175 -8.21 5.39 2.68
C PRO A 175 -9.56 5.65 3.36
N LEU A 176 -9.74 5.14 4.57
CA LEU A 176 -10.98 5.30 5.34
C LEU A 176 -11.35 6.77 5.60
N TYR A 177 -10.35 7.66 5.72
CA TYR A 177 -10.56 9.07 6.04
C TYR A 177 -10.43 10.00 4.82
N ALA A 178 -10.14 9.44 3.65
CA ALA A 178 -10.01 10.18 2.41
C ALA A 178 -11.38 10.46 1.77
N PRO A 179 -11.58 11.61 1.08
CA PRO A 179 -12.70 11.82 0.16
C PRO A 179 -12.68 10.80 -1.01
N ARG A 180 -13.84 10.47 -1.58
CA ARG A 180 -13.95 9.49 -2.70
C ARG A 180 -13.36 10.00 -4.02
N THR A 181 -13.19 11.31 -4.14
CA THR A 181 -12.75 11.98 -5.37
C THR A 181 -11.22 12.04 -5.52
N LEU A 182 -10.47 11.72 -4.45
CA LEU A 182 -9.01 11.74 -4.52
C LEU A 182 -8.49 10.72 -5.54
N GLN A 183 -7.40 11.09 -6.19
CA GLN A 183 -6.64 10.25 -7.11
C GLN A 183 -5.35 9.78 -6.43
N LEU A 184 -4.74 8.76 -7.01
CA LEU A 184 -3.42 8.30 -6.61
C LEU A 184 -2.35 9.23 -7.17
N GLU A 185 -1.42 9.64 -6.31
CA GLU A 185 -0.27 10.46 -6.67
C GLU A 185 1.04 9.72 -6.33
N PRO A 186 2.14 9.99 -7.06
CA PRO A 186 3.44 9.43 -6.75
C PRO A 186 3.84 9.65 -5.28
N PHE A 187 4.26 8.56 -4.65
CA PHE A 187 4.68 8.53 -3.26
C PHE A 187 6.16 8.11 -3.16
N SER A 188 6.97 9.05 -2.68
CA SER A 188 8.36 8.79 -2.31
C SER A 188 8.44 8.48 -0.82
N TRP A 189 8.94 7.31 -0.47
CA TRP A 189 9.25 6.98 0.92
C TRP A 189 10.30 7.94 1.45
N ALA A 190 9.92 8.79 2.40
CA ALA A 190 10.86 9.69 3.07
C ALA A 190 11.85 8.85 3.88
N GLY A 191 13.10 8.75 3.42
CA GLY A 191 14.16 8.04 4.15
C GLY A 191 15.27 7.42 3.32
N ILE A 192 15.10 7.27 2.00
CA ILE A 192 16.11 6.56 1.17
C ILE A 192 17.14 7.53 0.54
N GLY A 193 16.96 8.85 0.68
CA GLY A 193 17.90 9.87 0.23
C GLY A 193 18.37 10.77 1.37
N ALA A 194 19.63 10.60 1.78
CA ALA A 194 20.43 11.55 2.56
C ALA A 194 19.93 11.95 3.96
N ILE A 195 20.32 11.18 4.98
CA ILE A 195 20.90 11.81 6.17
C ILE A 195 22.40 11.92 5.91
N ARG A 196 22.81 12.91 5.11
CA ARG A 196 24.18 13.42 5.26
C ARG A 196 24.16 14.16 6.60
N HIS A 197 24.91 13.67 7.58
CA HIS A 197 25.20 14.47 8.76
C HIS A 197 25.66 15.87 8.29
N PRO A 198 25.16 16.97 8.87
CA PRO A 198 25.80 18.26 8.63
C PRO A 198 27.25 18.13 9.12
N GLU A 199 28.22 18.22 8.20
CA GLU A 199 29.61 18.39 8.57
C GLU A 199 29.70 19.64 9.44
N LYS A 200 30.12 19.43 10.69
CA LYS A 200 30.24 20.49 11.67
C LYS A 200 31.36 21.43 11.26
N THR A 201 30.99 22.70 11.16
CA THR A 201 31.78 23.87 11.57
C THR A 201 32.96 24.26 10.69
N LEU A 202 32.73 25.34 9.94
CA LEU A 202 33.75 26.26 9.43
C LEU A 202 34.68 26.71 10.57
N THR A 203 35.94 26.28 10.52
CA THR A 203 37.01 26.89 11.32
C THR A 203 37.30 28.27 10.72
N ALA A 204 36.90 29.32 11.42
CA ALA A 204 37.29 30.68 11.09
C ALA A 204 38.80 30.86 11.31
N VAL A 205 39.56 30.97 10.22
CA VAL A 205 40.94 31.46 10.25
C VAL A 205 40.87 32.99 10.29
N ARG A 206 41.32 33.60 11.39
CA ARG A 206 41.57 35.05 11.46
C ARG A 206 42.93 35.37 10.81
N PRO A 207 43.03 36.39 9.94
CA PRO A 207 44.34 36.88 9.52
C PRO A 207 44.95 37.78 10.61
N ARG A 208 46.29 37.78 10.64
CA ARG A 208 47.12 38.73 11.40
C ARG A 208 47.22 40.07 10.67
#